data_AF-A0A1F3JVL2-F1
#
_entry.id   AF-A0A1F3JVL2-F1
#
_cell.length_a   1.000
_cell.length_b   1.000
_cell.length_c   1.000
_cell.angle_alpha   90.00
_cell.angle_beta   90.00
_cell.angle_gamma   90.00
#
_symmetry.space_group_name_H-M   'P 1'
#
loop_
_entity.id
_entity.type
_entity.pdbx_description
1 polymer ?
#
loop_
_entity_poly.entity_id
_entity_poly.type
_entity_poly.pdbx_seq_one_letter_code
_entity_poly.pdbx_strand_id
1 'polypeptide(L)' 'MVIRLELNTDYLTHLHNENPKTAFIFIFHTTEDSNFRGQQDFAHDVDVIINVENGIAKANGRFGIGEKMTVF' A
#
# COMPACT_ATOMS: atom_id res chain seq x y z
N MET A 1 -15.27 -9.48 -9.05
CA MET A 1 -14.85 -8.75 -10.26
C MET A 1 -13.42 -8.31 -10.03
N VAL A 2 -12.44 -8.95 -10.67
CA VAL A 2 -11.04 -8.56 -10.59
C VAL A 2 -10.78 -7.72 -11.84
N ILE A 3 -10.58 -6.42 -11.65
CA ILE A 3 -10.25 -5.50 -12.75
C ILE A 3 -8.73 -5.33 -12.73
N ARG A 4 -8.06 -5.69 -13.82
CA ARG A 4 -6.63 -5.45 -14.00
C ARG A 4 -6.47 -4.10 -14.70
N LEU A 5 -6.25 -3.05 -13.93
CA LEU A 5 -6.00 -1.71 -14.45
C LEU A 5 -4.49 -1.48 -14.52
N GLU A 6 -4.02 -0.88 -15.61
CA GLU A 6 -2.69 -0.27 -15.69
C GLU A 6 -2.76 1.03 -14.87
N LEU A 7 -2.62 0.89 -13.56
CA LEU A 7 -2.82 1.97 -12.60
C LEU A 7 -1.67 2.98 -12.72
N ASN A 8 -1.94 4.09 -13.41
CA ASN A 8 -1.18 5.31 -13.27
C ASN A 8 -1.56 6.00 -11.94
N THR A 9 -0.59 6.60 -11.24
CA THR A 9 -0.77 7.32 -9.98
C THR A 9 -1.89 8.36 -10.07
N ASP A 10 -1.96 9.12 -11.18
CA ASP A 10 -3.02 10.11 -11.41
C ASP A 10 -4.43 9.48 -11.38
N TYR A 11 -4.58 8.30 -11.99
CA TYR A 11 -5.86 7.61 -12.04
C TYR A 11 -6.29 7.12 -10.64
N LEU A 12 -5.35 6.67 -9.82
CA LEU A 12 -5.63 6.30 -8.43
C LEU A 12 -6.10 7.49 -7.60
N THR A 13 -5.46 8.64 -7.76
CA THR A 13 -5.86 9.88 -7.09
C THR A 13 -7.28 10.29 -7.50
N HIS A 14 -7.60 10.23 -8.79
CA HIS A 14 -8.96 10.48 -9.28
C HIS A 14 -9.97 9.48 -8.69
N LEU A 15 -9.66 8.19 -8.71
CA LEU A 15 -10.54 7.15 -8.20
C LEU A 15 -10.81 7.30 -6.69
N HIS A 16 -9.79 7.69 -5.91
CA HIS A 16 -9.93 8.00 -4.49
C HIS A 16 -10.86 9.19 -4.26
N ASN A 17 -10.66 10.28 -5.01
CA ASN A 17 -11.48 11.49 -4.91
C ASN A 17 -12.94 11.27 -5.28
N GLU A 18 -13.22 10.41 -6.28
CA GLU A 18 -14.59 10.05 -6.66
C GLU A 18 -15.28 9.13 -5.66
N ASN A 19 -14.51 8.41 -4.83
CA ASN A 19 -15.02 7.40 -3.91
C ASN A 19 -14.53 7.67 -2.46
N PRO A 20 -14.89 8.81 -1.85
CA PRO A 20 -14.33 9.25 -0.56
C PRO A 20 -14.73 8.36 0.64
N LYS A 21 -15.70 7.45 0.46
CA LYS A 21 -16.15 6.50 1.50
C LYS A 21 -15.63 5.08 1.26
N THR A 22 -14.84 4.87 0.21
CA THR A 22 -14.33 3.56 -0.19
C THR A 22 -12.86 3.46 0.17
N ALA A 23 -12.50 2.41 0.90
CA ALA A 23 -11.10 2.10 1.16
C ALA A 23 -10.48 1.38 -0.04
N PHE A 24 -9.27 1.78 -0.43
CA PHE A 24 -8.49 1.12 -1.47
C PHE A 24 -7.31 0.41 -0.82
N ILE A 25 -7.13 -0.87 -1.14
CA ILE A 25 -6.03 -1.70 -0.63
C ILE A 25 -5.21 -2.17 -1.82
N PHE A 26 -3.93 -1.81 -1.83
CA PHE A 26 -2.98 -2.24 -2.83
C PHE A 26 -2.02 -3.25 -2.21
N ILE A 27 -1.87 -4.40 -2.86
CA ILE A 27 -0.97 -5.46 -2.41
C ILE A 27 0.14 -5.58 -3.44
N PHE A 28 1.36 -5.30 -3.01
CA PHE A 28 2.55 -5.39 -3.83
C PHE A 28 3.45 -6.51 -3.33
N HIS A 29 4.14 -7.17 -4.26
CA HIS A 29 5.24 -8.07 -3.90
C HIS A 29 6.53 -7.24 -3.84
N THR A 30 7.25 -7.34 -2.73
CA THR A 30 8.57 -6.73 -2.54
C THR A 30 9.67 -7.74 -2.85
N THR A 31 10.86 -7.24 -3.20
CA THR A 31 12.07 -8.08 -3.21
C THR A 31 12.61 -8.27 -1.78
N GLU A 32 13.54 -9.20 -1.60
CA GLU A 32 14.20 -9.47 -0.31
C GLU A 32 14.79 -8.20 0.35
N ASP A 33 15.28 -7.25 -0.44
CA ASP A 33 15.78 -5.95 0.05
C ASP A 33 14.67 -4.96 0.48
N SER A 34 13.41 -5.41 0.61
CA SER A 34 12.23 -4.56 0.88
C SER A 34 12.00 -3.44 -0.16
N ASN A 35 12.68 -3.50 -1.30
CA ASN A 35 12.47 -2.58 -2.40
C ASN A 35 11.24 -3.00 -3.20
N PHE A 36 10.26 -2.10 -3.30
CA PHE A 36 9.10 -2.27 -4.16
C PHE A 36 9.55 -2.10 -5.62
N ARG A 37 9.33 -3.13 -6.45
CA ARG A 37 9.54 -3.03 -7.91
C ARG A 37 8.35 -2.31 -8.54
N GLY A 38 8.36 -0.99 -8.43
CA GLY A 38 7.32 -0.11 -8.93
C GLY A 38 7.49 1.26 -8.28
N GLN A 39 7.46 2.30 -9.11
CA GLN A 39 7.70 3.70 -8.76
C GLN A 39 7.48 4.04 -7.28
N GLN A 40 8.53 4.58 -6.66
CA GLN A 40 8.55 5.10 -5.29
C GLN A 40 7.37 6.04 -5.01
N ASP A 41 6.85 6.68 -6.07
CA ASP A 41 5.67 7.55 -6.11
C ASP A 41 4.44 6.98 -5.37
N PHE A 42 4.16 5.67 -5.47
CA PHE A 42 3.00 5.09 -4.76
C PHE A 42 3.17 5.04 -3.24
N ALA A 43 4.41 4.96 -2.76
CA ALA A 43 4.68 4.93 -1.31
C ALA A 43 4.56 6.33 -0.67
N HIS A 44 4.53 7.40 -1.47
CA HIS A 44 4.42 8.77 -0.96
C HIS A 44 2.97 9.19 -0.66
N ASP A 45 1.98 8.62 -1.35
CA ASP A 45 0.58 9.07 -1.33
C ASP A 45 -0.37 8.10 -0.62
N VAL A 46 0.15 7.31 0.32
CA VAL A 46 -0.62 6.33 1.10
C VAL A 46 -0.76 6.73 2.56
N ASP A 47 -1.97 6.53 3.10
CA ASP A 47 -2.22 6.79 4.51
C ASP A 47 -1.49 5.79 5.42
N VAL A 48 -1.39 4.51 5.00
CA VAL A 48 -0.76 3.42 5.75
C VAL A 48 -0.03 2.46 4.80
N ILE A 49 1.20 2.08 5.18
CA ILE A 49 2.01 1.03 4.59
C ILE A 49 2.13 -0.10 5.61
N ILE A 50 1.86 -1.33 5.19
CA ILE A 50 2.06 -2.53 6.02
C ILE A 50 3.10 -3.40 5.34
N ASN A 51 4.25 -3.56 5.99
CA ASN A 51 5.30 -4.48 5.56
C ASN A 51 5.17 -5.79 6.35
N VAL A 52 5.03 -6.89 5.63
CA VAL A 52 4.96 -8.23 6.22
C VAL A 52 6.21 -9.00 5.84
N GLU A 53 7.01 -9.35 6.83
CA GLU A 53 8.27 -10.05 6.65
C GLU A 53 8.45 -11.09 7.75
N ASN A 54 8.82 -12.33 7.39
CA ASN A 54 9.08 -13.41 8.33
C ASN A 54 7.95 -13.62 9.37
N GLY A 55 6.68 -13.52 8.95
CA GLY A 55 5.52 -13.67 9.82
C GLY A 55 5.23 -12.48 10.74
N ILE A 56 5.90 -11.33 10.53
CA ILE A 56 5.71 -10.12 11.32
C ILE A 56 5.20 -9.00 10.43
N ALA A 57 4.01 -8.49 10.74
CA ALA A 57 3.48 -7.28 10.12
C ALA A 57 3.93 -6.04 10.91
N LYS A 58 4.42 -5.03 10.20
CA LYS A 58 4.80 -3.72 10.75
C LYS A 58 4.10 -2.64 9.93
N ALA A 59 3.32 -1.80 10.60
CA ALA A 59 2.65 -0.68 9.96
C ALA A 59 3.45 0.62 10.13
N ASN A 60 3.44 1.47 9.11
CA ASN A 60 3.97 2.84 9.13
C ASN A 60 3.09 3.73 8.25
N GLY A 61 3.11 5.05 8.43
CA GLY A 61 2.44 5.97 7.52
C GLY A 61 2.03 7.28 8.19
N ARG A 62 0.99 7.90 7.65
CA ARG A 62 0.49 9.21 8.08
C ARG A 62 0.03 9.25 9.53
N PHE A 63 -0.48 8.12 10.04
CA PHE A 63 -0.95 8.01 11.43
C PHE A 63 0.14 7.58 12.41
N GLY A 64 1.40 7.50 11.95
CA GLY A 64 2.56 7.14 12.75
C GLY A 64 3.07 5.73 12.51
N ILE A 65 4.00 5.32 13.37
CA ILE A 65 4.57 3.96 13.38
C ILE A 65 3.60 3.08 14.16
N GLY A 66 2.99 2.11 13.49
CA GLY A 66 2.09 1.16 14.13
C GLY A 66 2.85 0.07 14.87
N GLU A 67 2.11 -0.68 15.69
CA GLU A 67 2.69 -1.80 16.43
C GLU A 67 3.09 -2.96 15.51
N LYS A 68 4.05 -3.76 15.98
CA LYS A 68 4.42 -5.01 15.31
C LYS A 68 3.50 -6.11 15.78
N MET A 69 2.92 -6.86 14.86
CA MET A 69 2.08 -8.02 15.18
C MET A 69 2.56 -9.26 14.46
N THR A 70 2.45 -10.40 15.14
CA THR A 70 2.65 -11.70 14.49
C THR A 70 1.42 -11.98 13.64
N VAL A 71 1.64 -12.37 12.39
CA VAL A 71 0.62 -12.74 11.43
C VAL A 71 0.97 -14.13 10.89
N PHE A 72 -0.07 -14.94 10.64
CA PHE A 72 -0.04 -16.36 10.25
C PHE A 72 0.16 -17.35 11.40
#